data_AF-A0A7S4IUI2-F1
#
_entry.id   AF-A0A7S4IUI2-F1
#
_cell.length_a   1.000
_cell.length_b   1.000
_cell.length_c   1.000
_cell.angle_alpha   90.00
_cell.angle_beta   90.00
_cell.angle_gamma   90.00
#
_symmetry.space_group_name_H-M   'P 1'
#
loop_
_entity.id
_entity.type
_entity.pdbx_description
1 polymer ?
#
loop_
_entity_poly.entity_id
_entity_poly.type
_entity_poly.pdbx_seq_one_letter_code
_entity_poly.pdbx_strand_id
1 'polypeptide(L)'
;FSNRHIKKIKELMILLVRPDSSLSTDDLYRQIKNIFTEDYCALHKIPKHSLLYSTTMVGAMSLPGLSKMAKLKDLKSWVELERLPVEIELPEEFHYHSVFICPVSKENTTTSNPPVRLACGHAISRSCMRDLSKMETSQFKCPYCQTDQTASRCLQLFL
;
A
#
# COMPACT_ATOMS: atom_id res chain seq x y z
N PHE A 1 16.39 -14.92 5.34
CA PHE A 1 15.75 -15.13 6.65
C PHE A 1 16.77 -15.30 7.79
N SER A 2 17.49 -16.43 7.90
CA SER A 2 18.41 -16.69 9.04
C SER A 2 19.34 -15.54 9.38
N ASN A 3 20.11 -15.01 8.43
CA ASN A 3 21.07 -13.93 8.72
C ASN A 3 20.42 -12.62 9.21
N ARG A 4 19.16 -12.35 8.84
CA ARG A 4 18.44 -11.11 9.21
C ARG A 4 17.89 -11.16 10.64
N HIS A 5 17.45 -12.35 11.10
CA HIS A 5 16.75 -12.50 12.38
C HIS A 5 17.49 -13.35 13.42
N ILE A 6 18.70 -13.84 13.11
CA ILE A 6 19.47 -14.74 13.98
C ILE A 6 19.69 -14.18 15.39
N LYS A 7 19.83 -12.86 15.54
CA LYS A 7 20.05 -12.21 16.85
C LYS A 7 18.84 -12.39 17.77
N LYS A 8 17.64 -12.05 17.27
CA LYS A 8 16.37 -12.21 18.02
C LYS A 8 16.05 -13.68 18.28
N ILE A 9 16.31 -14.57 17.31
CA ILE A 9 16.13 -16.02 17.49
C ILE A 9 17.05 -16.54 18.61
N LYS A 10 18.32 -16.14 18.62
CA LYS A 10 19.27 -16.50 19.68
C LYS A 10 18.82 -15.99 21.05
N GLU A 11 18.35 -14.73 21.13
CA GLU A 11 17.82 -14.16 22.37
C GLU A 11 16.64 -14.99 22.92
N LEU A 12 15.68 -15.39 22.08
CA LEU A 12 14.59 -16.27 22.51
C LEU A 12 15.06 -17.66 22.90
N MET A 13 15.98 -18.28 22.16
CA MET A 13 16.52 -19.59 22.51
C MET A 13 17.23 -19.55 23.87
N ILE A 14 17.92 -18.45 24.19
CA ILE A 14 18.56 -18.24 25.50
C ILE A 14 17.49 -18.11 26.60
N LEU A 15 16.41 -17.35 26.37
CA LEU A 15 15.30 -17.21 27.33
C LEU A 15 14.55 -18.54 27.59
N LEU A 16 14.31 -19.34 26.54
CA LEU A 16 13.66 -20.65 26.67
C LEU A 16 14.49 -21.64 27.49
N VAL A 17 15.82 -21.52 27.45
CA VAL A 17 16.75 -22.39 28.19
C VAL A 17 17.03 -21.84 29.60
N ARG A 18 16.92 -20.52 29.82
CA ARG A 18 17.16 -19.84 31.12
C ARG A 18 16.10 -18.77 31.36
N PRO A 19 14.94 -19.13 31.95
CA PRO A 19 13.81 -18.21 32.12
C PRO A 19 14.01 -17.14 33.22
N ASP A 20 15.14 -17.13 33.95
CA ASP A 20 15.36 -16.27 35.14
C ASP A 20 15.74 -14.80 34.84
N SER A 21 15.65 -14.35 33.59
CA SER A 21 15.93 -12.95 33.24
C SER A 21 14.67 -12.10 33.28
N SER A 22 14.79 -10.87 33.78
CA SER A 22 13.76 -9.83 33.93
C SER A 22 13.01 -9.39 32.66
N LEU A 23 13.18 -10.08 31.53
CA LEU A 23 12.40 -9.89 30.31
C LEU A 23 11.16 -10.79 30.33
N SER A 24 10.00 -10.23 29.99
CA SER A 24 8.79 -11.00 29.69
C SER A 24 9.04 -11.90 28.47
N THR A 25 9.28 -13.19 28.71
CA THR A 25 9.47 -14.22 27.67
C THR A 25 8.30 -14.22 26.67
N ASP A 26 7.10 -13.90 27.14
CA ASP A 26 5.89 -13.80 26.32
C ASP A 26 5.95 -12.66 25.30
N ASP A 27 6.49 -11.50 25.66
CA ASP A 27 6.60 -10.36 24.74
C ASP A 27 7.64 -10.62 23.66
N LEU A 28 8.79 -11.21 24.02
CA LEU A 28 9.80 -11.58 23.03
C LEU A 28 9.30 -12.66 22.08
N TYR A 29 8.59 -13.67 22.62
CA TYR A 29 7.96 -14.71 21.81
C TYR A 29 6.94 -14.13 20.83
N ARG A 30 6.06 -13.23 21.28
CA ARG A 30 5.09 -12.54 20.42
C ARG A 30 5.78 -11.74 19.31
N GLN A 31 6.83 -10.99 19.62
CA GLN A 31 7.59 -10.24 18.63
C GLN A 31 8.21 -11.14 17.56
N ILE A 32 8.82 -12.25 17.96
CA ILE A 32 9.47 -13.18 17.02
C ILE A 32 8.43 -13.89 16.16
N LYS A 33 7.30 -14.31 16.75
CA LYS A 33 6.17 -14.88 16.02
C LYS A 33 5.65 -13.92 14.95
N ASN A 34 5.49 -12.64 15.30
CA ASN A 34 5.01 -11.62 14.35
C ASN A 34 5.99 -11.45 13.18
N ILE A 35 7.29 -11.32 13.47
CA ILE A 35 8.34 -11.21 12.44
C ILE A 35 8.34 -12.43 11.51
N PHE A 36 8.24 -13.64 12.08
CA PHE A 36 8.22 -14.87 11.30
C PHE A 36 6.99 -14.93 10.38
N THR A 37 5.83 -14.55 10.90
CA THR A 37 4.57 -14.52 10.14
C THR A 37 4.67 -13.51 9.00
N GLU A 38 5.20 -12.31 9.25
CA GLU A 38 5.39 -11.27 8.23
C GLU A 38 6.32 -11.72 7.10
N ASP A 39 7.51 -12.23 7.43
CA ASP A 39 8.49 -12.68 6.43
C ASP A 39 7.96 -13.89 5.64
N TYR A 40 7.24 -14.81 6.29
CA TYR A 40 6.60 -15.95 5.61
C TYR A 40 5.53 -15.48 4.64
N CYS A 41 4.63 -14.60 5.09
CA CYS A 41 3.58 -14.04 4.26
C CYS A 41 4.14 -13.30 3.04
N ALA A 42 5.16 -12.46 3.25
CA ALA A 42 5.85 -11.75 2.18
C ALA A 42 6.51 -12.70 1.16
N LEU A 43 7.20 -13.75 1.65
CA LEU A 43 7.86 -14.75 0.80
C LEU A 43 6.85 -15.50 -0.07
N HIS A 44 5.71 -15.87 0.50
CA HIS A 44 4.66 -16.62 -0.20
C HIS A 44 3.65 -15.74 -0.94
N LYS A 45 3.82 -14.41 -0.92
CA LYS A 45 2.89 -13.44 -1.52
C LYS A 45 1.45 -13.61 -1.03
N ILE A 46 1.29 -13.99 0.23
CA ILE A 46 -0.01 -14.09 0.88
C ILE A 46 -0.19 -12.91 1.85
N PRO A 47 -1.42 -12.42 2.03
CA PRO A 47 -1.67 -11.31 2.94
C PRO A 47 -1.40 -11.73 4.40
N LYS A 48 -0.84 -10.80 5.18
CA LYS A 48 -0.54 -10.99 6.62
C LYS A 48 -1.81 -11.24 7.44
N HIS A 49 -2.88 -10.54 7.09
CA HIS A 49 -4.20 -10.64 7.71
C HIS A 49 -5.19 -11.22 6.71
N SER A 50 -6.16 -12.00 7.19
CA SER A 50 -7.26 -12.42 6.33
C SER A 50 -8.09 -11.21 5.92
N LEU A 51 -8.67 -11.26 4.72
CA LEU A 51 -9.51 -10.17 4.22
C LEU A 51 -10.66 -9.85 5.18
N LEU A 52 -11.30 -10.88 5.75
CA LEU A 52 -12.37 -10.72 6.74
C LEU A 52 -11.88 -9.95 7.97
N TYR A 53 -10.73 -10.33 8.54
CA TYR A 53 -10.17 -9.64 9.69
C TYR A 53 -9.89 -8.16 9.38
N SER A 54 -9.21 -7.89 8.26
CA SER A 54 -8.86 -6.54 7.86
C SER A 54 -10.11 -5.67 7.61
N THR A 55 -11.08 -6.17 6.85
CA THR A 55 -12.31 -5.42 6.56
C THR A 55 -13.14 -5.19 7.81
N THR A 56 -13.28 -6.19 8.69
CA THR A 56 -14.02 -6.04 9.95
C THR A 56 -13.34 -5.05 10.88
N MET A 57 -12.01 -5.12 11.04
CA MET A 57 -11.26 -4.23 11.92
C MET A 57 -11.33 -2.78 11.41
N VAL A 58 -10.98 -2.55 10.14
CA VAL A 58 -11.03 -1.21 9.53
C VAL A 58 -12.45 -0.65 9.58
N GLY A 59 -13.46 -1.47 9.28
CA GLY A 59 -14.86 -1.08 9.37
C GLY A 59 -15.25 -0.66 10.79
N ALA A 60 -14.89 -1.46 11.80
CA ALA A 60 -15.16 -1.15 13.20
C ALA A 60 -14.50 0.17 13.65
N MET A 61 -13.26 0.42 13.22
CA MET A 61 -12.53 1.66 13.51
C MET A 61 -13.13 2.87 12.79
N SER A 62 -13.65 2.67 11.58
CA SER A 62 -14.25 3.71 10.74
C SER A 62 -15.65 4.13 11.20
N LEU A 63 -16.41 3.21 11.80
CA LEU A 63 -17.82 3.39 12.17
C LEU A 63 -18.11 4.66 12.99
N PRO A 64 -17.35 5.00 14.05
CA PRO A 64 -17.58 6.22 14.81
C PRO A 64 -17.46 7.49 13.98
N GLY A 65 -16.47 7.55 13.07
CA GLY A 65 -16.28 8.67 12.15
C GLY A 65 -17.42 8.78 11.16
N LEU A 66 -17.76 7.68 10.49
CA LEU A 66 -18.87 7.60 9.54
C LEU A 66 -20.22 7.95 10.19
N SER A 67 -20.45 7.51 11.43
CA SER A 67 -21.68 7.81 12.19
C SER A 67 -21.83 9.30 12.50
N LYS A 68 -20.74 9.99 12.85
CA LYS A 68 -20.75 11.45 13.04
C LYS A 68 -21.06 12.17 11.73
N MET A 69 -20.43 11.74 10.64
CA MET A 69 -20.65 12.32 9.32
C MET A 69 -22.10 12.13 8.87
N ALA A 70 -22.72 10.97 9.14
CA ALA A 70 -24.05 10.63 8.63
C ALA A 70 -25.15 11.57 9.17
N LYS A 71 -24.86 12.27 10.27
CA LYS A 71 -25.73 13.29 10.87
C LYS A 71 -25.63 14.65 10.17
N LEU A 72 -24.57 14.90 9.42
CA LEU A 72 -24.41 16.06 8.56
C LEU A 72 -25.17 15.76 7.26
N LYS A 73 -26.43 16.21 7.19
CA LYS A 73 -27.37 15.89 6.10
C LYS A 73 -26.77 16.10 4.71
N ASP A 74 -26.50 15.02 3.98
CA ASP A 74 -26.99 14.72 2.61
C ASP A 74 -26.35 13.41 2.09
N LEU A 75 -26.74 12.26 2.68
CA LEU A 75 -26.20 10.92 2.35
C LEU A 75 -26.33 10.54 0.86
N LYS A 76 -27.26 11.16 0.13
CA LYS A 76 -27.44 10.89 -1.32
C LYS A 76 -26.24 11.37 -2.13
N SER A 77 -25.63 12.50 -1.73
CA SER A 77 -24.41 13.00 -2.37
C SER A 77 -23.21 12.05 -2.19
N TRP A 78 -23.18 11.26 -1.11
CA TRP A 78 -22.03 10.39 -0.82
C TRP A 78 -21.97 9.15 -1.68
N VAL A 79 -23.11 8.63 -2.13
CA VAL A 79 -23.16 7.46 -3.02
C VAL A 79 -22.57 7.79 -4.40
N GLU A 80 -22.67 9.06 -4.80
CA GLU A 80 -22.09 9.57 -6.05
C GLU A 80 -20.60 9.95 -5.89
N LEU A 81 -20.10 10.09 -4.66
CA LEU A 81 -18.69 10.35 -4.42
C LEU A 81 -17.90 9.04 -4.52
N GLU A 82 -16.90 9.02 -5.40
CA GLU A 82 -15.93 7.91 -5.47
C GLU A 82 -15.10 7.75 -4.18
N ARG A 83 -15.16 8.72 -3.25
CA ARG A 83 -14.35 8.79 -2.03
C ARG A 83 -15.11 9.44 -0.88
N LEU A 84 -14.73 9.10 0.34
CA LEU A 84 -15.23 9.77 1.53
C LEU A 84 -14.74 11.23 1.58
N PRO A 85 -15.59 12.19 1.99
CA PRO A 85 -15.22 13.60 2.06
C PRO A 85 -14.24 13.92 3.21
N VAL A 86 -14.00 12.96 4.11
CA VAL A 86 -13.07 13.07 5.23
C VAL A 86 -12.23 11.80 5.29
N GLU A 87 -10.95 11.96 5.59
CA GLU A 87 -10.03 10.85 5.80
C GLU A 87 -10.30 10.17 7.15
N ILE A 88 -10.31 8.83 7.15
CA ILE A 88 -10.43 8.05 8.38
C ILE A 88 -9.01 7.72 8.83
N GLU A 89 -8.65 8.19 10.02
CA GLU A 89 -7.37 7.85 10.64
C GLU A 89 -7.34 6.34 10.94
N LEU A 90 -6.46 5.63 10.23
CA LEU A 90 -6.19 4.22 10.45
C LEU A 90 -4.74 4.04 10.90
N PRO A 91 -4.43 2.98 11.67
CA PRO A 91 -3.07 2.57 11.92
C PRO A 91 -2.36 2.23 10.61
N GLU A 92 -1.05 2.47 10.56
CA GLU A 92 -0.21 2.26 9.37
C GLU A 92 -0.29 0.82 8.81
N GLU A 93 -0.53 -0.17 9.68
CA GLU A 93 -0.74 -1.57 9.29
C GLU A 93 -1.99 -1.82 8.43
N PHE A 94 -2.95 -0.88 8.42
CA PHE A 94 -4.14 -0.90 7.56
C PHE A 94 -4.07 0.11 6.41
N HIS A 95 -2.92 0.76 6.19
CA HIS A 95 -2.69 1.61 5.02
C HIS A 95 -2.36 0.74 3.81
N TYR A 96 -3.40 0.36 3.09
CA TYR A 96 -3.26 -0.32 1.80
C TYR A 96 -2.92 0.72 0.74
N HIS A 97 -1.66 0.70 0.28
CA HIS A 97 -1.16 1.60 -0.75
C HIS A 97 -1.61 1.14 -2.14
N SER A 98 -2.90 1.20 -2.42
CA SER A 98 -3.47 0.96 -3.76
C SER A 98 -3.61 2.25 -4.57
N VAL A 99 -2.92 3.32 -4.16
CA VAL A 99 -3.04 4.65 -4.77
C VAL A 99 -1.68 5.10 -5.25
N PHE A 100 -1.54 5.23 -6.57
CA PHE A 100 -0.43 5.95 -7.18
C PHE A 100 -0.87 7.38 -7.46
N ILE A 101 -0.03 8.34 -7.07
CA ILE A 101 -0.21 9.75 -7.40
C ILE A 101 0.77 10.06 -8.51
N CYS A 102 0.28 10.50 -9.67
CA CYS A 102 1.15 10.85 -10.78
C CYS A 102 1.95 12.11 -10.44
N PRO A 103 3.30 12.06 -10.41
CA PRO A 103 4.10 13.23 -10.04
C PRO A 103 4.05 14.37 -11.07
N VAL A 104 3.56 14.09 -12.28
CA VAL A 104 3.41 15.09 -13.35
C VAL A 104 2.08 15.83 -13.22
N SER A 105 0.95 15.12 -13.19
CA SER A 105 -0.37 15.75 -13.02
C SER A 105 -0.65 16.17 -11.58
N LYS A 106 0.07 15.59 -10.60
CA LYS A 106 -0.19 15.72 -9.17
C LYS A 106 -1.59 15.23 -8.78
N GLU A 107 -2.11 14.27 -9.54
CA GLU A 107 -3.42 13.67 -9.35
C GLU A 107 -3.30 12.17 -9.10
N ASN A 108 -4.23 11.62 -8.32
CA ASN A 108 -4.32 10.19 -8.05
C ASN A 108 -4.80 9.45 -9.30
N THR A 109 -4.17 8.33 -9.62
CA THR A 109 -4.64 7.46 -10.70
C THR A 109 -5.92 6.74 -10.30
N THR A 110 -6.75 6.45 -11.31
CA THR A 110 -8.02 5.74 -11.17
C THR A 110 -8.05 4.52 -12.08
N THR A 111 -9.13 3.73 -12.05
CA THR A 111 -9.34 2.63 -13.00
C THR A 111 -9.41 3.11 -14.45
N SER A 112 -9.97 4.30 -14.71
CA SER A 112 -10.03 4.93 -16.04
C SER A 112 -8.70 5.60 -16.43
N ASN A 113 -7.96 6.14 -15.47
CA ASN A 113 -6.63 6.73 -15.66
C ASN A 113 -5.57 6.00 -14.82
N PRO A 114 -5.22 4.74 -15.16
CA PRO A 114 -4.33 3.94 -14.35
C PRO A 114 -2.88 4.42 -14.45
N PRO A 115 -2.03 4.03 -13.50
CA PRO A 115 -0.60 4.25 -13.61
C PRO A 115 -0.02 3.44 -14.77
N VAL A 116 0.95 4.03 -15.46
CA VAL A 116 1.64 3.45 -16.60
C VAL A 116 3.14 3.51 -16.35
N ARG A 117 3.79 2.36 -16.46
CA ARG A 117 5.25 2.23 -16.43
C ARG A 117 5.82 2.51 -17.80
N LEU A 118 6.76 3.43 -17.86
CA LEU A 118 7.57 3.76 -19.02
C LEU A 118 8.63 2.67 -19.29
N ALA A 119 9.19 2.65 -20.50
CA ALA A 119 10.24 1.69 -20.85
C ALA A 119 11.50 1.87 -19.99
N CYS A 120 11.78 3.11 -19.56
CA CYS A 120 12.87 3.42 -18.61
C CYS A 120 12.60 2.97 -17.16
N GLY A 121 11.39 2.49 -16.83
CA GLY A 121 11.03 1.99 -15.50
C GLY A 121 10.27 2.97 -14.61
N HIS A 122 10.31 4.28 -14.90
CA HIS A 122 9.51 5.27 -14.18
C HIS A 122 8.01 5.11 -14.45
N ALA A 123 7.17 5.60 -13.53
CA ALA A 123 5.72 5.57 -13.68
C ALA A 123 5.12 6.98 -13.75
N ILE A 124 4.09 7.14 -14.57
CA ILE A 124 3.23 8.33 -14.72
C ILE A 124 1.78 7.88 -14.96
N SER A 125 0.80 8.79 -14.89
CA SER A 125 -0.59 8.46 -15.26
C SER A 125 -0.73 8.22 -16.77
N ARG A 126 -1.75 7.45 -17.16
CA ARG A 126 -2.10 7.23 -18.58
C ARG A 126 -2.41 8.53 -19.31
N SER A 127 -3.12 9.48 -18.68
CA SER A 127 -3.38 10.80 -19.26
C SER A 127 -2.09 11.54 -19.55
N CYS A 128 -1.18 11.64 -18.57
CA CYS A 128 0.12 12.29 -18.78
C CYS A 128 0.94 11.62 -19.89
N MET A 129 0.94 10.28 -19.99
CA MET A 129 1.60 9.59 -21.09
C MET A 129 1.03 10.01 -22.44
N ARG A 130 -0.30 10.06 -22.57
CA ARG A 130 -0.98 10.48 -23.81
C ARG A 130 -0.65 11.93 -24.16
N ASP A 131 -0.74 12.84 -23.18
CA ASP A 131 -0.47 14.27 -23.37
C ASP A 131 0.99 14.51 -23.81
N LEU A 132 1.93 13.81 -23.18
CA LEU A 132 3.35 13.87 -23.56
C LEU A 132 3.61 13.28 -24.95
N SER A 133 2.88 12.21 -25.33
CA SER A 133 3.08 11.48 -26.58
C SER A 133 2.55 12.16 -27.84
N LYS A 134 1.94 13.36 -27.73
CA LYS A 134 1.34 14.18 -28.81
C LYS A 134 0.83 13.34 -29.99
N MET A 135 -0.47 13.07 -30.02
CA MET A 135 -1.29 12.19 -30.91
C MET A 135 -0.68 11.59 -32.21
N GLU A 136 0.26 12.24 -32.88
CA GLU A 136 0.86 11.84 -34.16
C GLU A 136 2.21 11.11 -34.05
N THR A 137 3.03 11.33 -33.00
CA THR A 137 4.43 10.81 -33.00
C THR A 137 4.66 9.57 -32.15
N SER A 138 3.72 9.18 -31.27
CA SER A 138 3.86 8.05 -30.34
C SER A 138 5.15 8.04 -29.50
N GLN A 139 5.94 9.12 -29.53
CA GLN A 139 7.25 9.24 -28.92
C GLN A 139 7.29 10.48 -28.01
N PHE A 140 7.92 10.35 -26.84
CA PHE A 140 8.04 11.43 -25.87
C PHE A 140 9.22 11.20 -24.94
N LYS A 141 9.65 12.23 -24.21
CA LYS A 141 10.71 12.10 -23.22
C LYS A 141 10.14 11.85 -21.83
N CYS A 142 10.81 10.96 -21.09
CA CYS A 142 10.48 10.73 -19.69
C CYS A 142 10.73 12.02 -18.87
N PRO A 143 9.78 12.49 -18.04
CA PRO A 143 9.94 13.71 -17.25
C PRO A 143 11.00 13.58 -16.14
N TYR A 144 11.36 12.36 -15.73
CA TYR A 144 12.36 12.12 -14.70
C TYR A 144 13.77 12.02 -15.26
N CYS A 145 13.98 11.18 -16.28
CA CYS A 145 15.32 10.84 -16.78
C CYS A 145 15.59 11.31 -18.22
N GLN A 146 14.64 11.98 -18.85
CA GLN A 146 14.71 12.50 -20.22
C GLN A 146 14.98 11.46 -21.33
N THR A 147 15.00 10.17 -21.00
CA THR A 147 15.14 9.08 -21.97
C THR A 147 13.93 9.04 -22.91
N ASP A 148 14.18 8.86 -24.21
CA ASP A 148 13.12 8.72 -25.20
C ASP A 148 12.27 7.46 -24.92
N GLN A 149 10.96 7.66 -24.98
CA GLN A 149 9.93 6.66 -24.72
C GLN A 149 9.05 6.51 -25.96
N THR A 150 8.44 5.33 -26.10
CA THR A 150 7.41 5.07 -27.10
C THR A 150 6.15 4.60 -26.39
N ALA A 151 5.00 5.18 -26.70
CA ALA A 151 3.72 4.89 -26.05
C ALA A 151 3.36 3.39 -26.09
N SER A 152 3.67 2.70 -27.19
CA SER A 152 3.45 1.25 -27.35
C SER A 152 4.29 0.37 -26.44
N ARG A 153 5.43 0.87 -25.94
CA ARG A 153 6.32 0.15 -25.00
C ARG A 153 6.00 0.45 -23.53
N CYS A 154 5.03 1.34 -23.29
CA CYS A 154 4.58 1.66 -21.95
C CYS A 154 3.54 0.63 -21.50
N LEU A 155 3.63 0.18 -20.25
CA LEU A 155 2.79 -0.88 -19.71
C LEU A 155 1.92 -0.35 -18.57
N GLN A 156 0.62 -0.62 -18.62
CA GLN A 156 -0.26 -0.32 -17.49
C GLN A 156 0.20 -1.11 -16.25
N LEU A 157 0.28 -0.42 -15.12
CA LEU A 157 0.47 -1.04 -13.81
C LEU A 157 -0.90 -1.33 -13.18
N PHE A 158 -1.02 -2.49 -12.54
CA PHE A 158 -2.16 -2.87 -11.72
C PHE A 158 -1.71 -2.79 -10.26
N LEU A 159 -2.38 -1.93 -9.49
CA LEU A 159 -2.15 -1.70 -8.06
C LEU A 159 -3.15 -2.51 -7.22
#